data_AF-A0A076MUT0-F1
#
_entry.id   AF-A0A076MUT0-F1
#
_cell.length_a   1.000
_cell.length_b   1.000
_cell.length_c   1.000
_cell.angle_alpha   90.00
_cell.angle_beta   90.00
_cell.angle_gamma   90.00
#
_symmetry.space_group_name_H-M   'P 1'
#
loop_
_entity.id
_entity.type
_entity.pdbx_description
1 polymer ?
#
loop_
_entity_poly.entity_id
_entity_poly.type
_entity_poly.pdbx_seq_one_letter_code
_entity_poly.pdbx_strand_id
1 'polypeptide(L)' 'MRRRVPYAMTSTRPESVTCLACREHARREHLRLAGQVELLGRTPGAAVSAANAARAGRGLRDLAERYAG' A
#
# COMPACT_ATOMS: atom_id res chain seq x y z
N MET A 1 17.94 22.72 1.61
CA MET A 1 16.74 22.55 2.47
C MET A 1 15.70 21.70 1.74
N ARG A 2 15.45 20.44 2.16
CA ARG A 2 14.30 19.68 1.66
C ARG A 2 13.06 20.11 2.44
N ARG A 3 12.27 21.04 1.90
CA ARG A 3 10.98 21.42 2.46
C ARG A 3 10.05 20.21 2.38
N ARG A 4 9.63 19.67 3.53
CA ARG A 4 8.56 18.66 3.57
C ARG A 4 7.26 19.36 3.20
N VAL A 5 6.75 19.05 2.02
CA VAL A 5 5.42 19.47 1.59
C VAL A 5 4.42 18.37 1.97
N PRO A 6 3.17 18.72 2.32
CA PRO A 6 2.12 17.72 2.49
C PRO A 6 2.01 16.88 1.22
N TYR A 7 1.85 15.56 1.36
CA TYR A 7 1.51 14.73 0.22
C TYR A 7 0.15 15.20 -0.31
N ALA A 8 0.09 15.57 -1.59
CA ALA A 8 -1.20 15.72 -2.25
C ALA A 8 -1.92 14.38 -2.17
N MET A 9 -3.21 14.38 -1.83
CA MET A 9 -4.02 13.16 -1.85
C MET A 9 -3.78 12.44 -3.19
N THR A 10 -3.11 11.29 -3.11
CA THR A 10 -2.72 10.57 -4.31
C THR A 10 -3.96 9.97 -4.92
N SER A 11 -4.14 10.18 -6.22
CA SER A 11 -5.04 9.35 -7.01
C SER A 11 -4.79 7.88 -6.68
N THR A 12 -5.87 7.13 -6.47
CA THR A 12 -5.81 5.66 -6.27
C THR A 12 -5.34 4.94 -7.53
N ARG A 13 -5.22 5.67 -8.65
CA ARG A 13 -4.67 5.21 -9.93
C ARG A 13 -3.19 5.59 -10.04
N PRO A 14 -2.25 4.64 -9.99
CA PRO A 14 -0.81 4.89 -10.13
C PRO A 14 -0.44 5.71 -11.37
N GLU A 15 -1.12 5.46 -12.48
CA GLU A 15 -0.95 6.14 -13.76
C GLU A 15 -1.25 7.64 -13.71
N SER A 16 -2.08 8.11 -12.78
CA SER A 16 -2.39 9.53 -12.64
C SER A 16 -1.45 10.27 -11.68
N VAL A 17 -0.56 9.56 -10.99
CA VAL A 17 0.37 10.16 -10.03
C VAL A 17 1.69 10.46 -10.74
N THR A 18 1.93 11.72 -11.05
CA THR A 18 3.17 12.17 -11.73
C THR A 18 4.27 12.57 -10.76
N CYS A 19 3.93 12.90 -9.51
CA CYS A 19 4.91 13.28 -8.50
C CYS A 19 5.65 12.06 -7.95
N LEU A 20 6.97 12.01 -8.15
CA LEU A 20 7.83 10.91 -7.68
C LEU A 20 7.75 10.69 -6.17
N ALA A 21 7.76 11.76 -5.37
CA ALA A 21 7.66 11.65 -3.91
C ALA A 21 6.30 11.09 -3.46
N CYS A 22 5.23 11.41 -4.19
CA CYS A 22 3.91 10.87 -3.95
C CYS A 22 3.82 9.39 -4.36
N ARG A 23 4.47 8.99 -5.45
CA ARG A 23 4.61 7.59 -5.85
C ARG A 23 5.36 6.76 -4.82
N GLU A 24 6.50 7.26 -4.34
CA GLU A 24 7.28 6.58 -3.29
C GLU A 24 6.48 6.44 -1.99
N HIS A 25 5.75 7.49 -1.60
CA HIS A 25 4.87 7.44 -0.43
C HIS A 25 3.77 6.39 -0.60
N ALA A 26 3.06 6.42 -1.73
CA ALA A 26 2.02 5.44 -2.04
C ALA A 26 2.56 4.02 -2.04
N ARG A 27 3.72 3.76 -2.67
CA ARG A 27 4.38 2.46 -2.65
C ARG A 27 4.62 1.97 -1.22
N ARG A 28 5.25 2.81 -0.38
CA ARG A 28 5.52 2.47 1.02
C ARG A 28 4.25 2.15 1.80
N GLU A 29 3.19 2.92 1.56
CA GLU A 29 1.92 2.75 2.27
C GLU A 29 1.23 1.43 1.88
N HIS A 30 1.23 1.06 0.60
CA HIS A 30 0.68 -0.22 0.15
C HIS A 30 1.47 -1.41 0.70
N LEU A 31 2.80 -1.33 0.77
CA LEU A 31 3.63 -2.37 1.41
C LEU A 31 3.34 -2.49 2.91
N ARG A 32 3.18 -1.35 3.60
CA ARG A 32 2.81 -1.31 5.02
C ARG A 32 1.45 -1.98 5.25
N LEU A 33 0.46 -1.64 4.44
CA LEU A 33 -0.88 -2.22 4.50
C LEU A 33 -0.86 -3.72 4.19
N ALA A 34 -0.05 -4.18 3.23
CA ALA A 34 0.08 -5.59 2.91
C ALA A 34 0.49 -6.41 4.14
N GLY A 35 1.50 -5.93 4.88
CA GLY A 35 1.94 -6.56 6.13
C GLY A 35 0.86 -6.53 7.22
N GLN A 36 0.14 -5.41 7.36
CA GLN A 36 -0.94 -5.29 8.36
C GLN A 36 -2.10 -6.25 8.08
N VAL A 37 -2.55 -6.35 6.84
CA VAL A 37 -3.64 -7.25 6.47
C VAL A 37 -3.26 -8.71 6.71
N GLU A 38 -2.04 -9.11 6.32
CA GLU A 38 -1.55 -10.47 6.57
C GLU A 38 -1.38 -10.78 8.05
N LEU A 39 -0.99 -9.78 8.86
CA LEU A 39 -0.96 -9.93 10.32
C LEU A 39 -2.36 -10.16 10.87
N LEU A 40 -3.35 -9.35 10.46
CA LEU A 40 -4.75 -9.49 10.91
C LEU A 40 -5.33 -10.87 10.60
N GLY A 41 -5.06 -11.43 9.41
CA GLY A 41 -5.54 -12.76 9.05
C GLY A 41 -4.89 -13.92 9.82
N ARG A 42 -3.78 -13.68 10.52
CA ARG A 42 -3.13 -14.65 11.41
C ARG A 42 -3.57 -14.51 12.86
N THR A 43 -4.27 -13.44 13.21
CA THR A 43 -4.76 -13.20 14.56
C THR A 43 -5.90 -14.16 14.89
N PRO A 44 -5.81 -14.95 15.98
CA PRO A 44 -6.91 -15.80 16.42
C PRO A 44 -8.17 -14.97 16.68
N GLY A 45 -9.32 -15.44 16.20
CA GLY A 45 -10.60 -14.73 16.32
C GLY A 45 -10.79 -13.58 15.33
N ALA A 46 -9.89 -13.37 14.38
CA ALA A 46 -10.10 -12.40 13.31
C ALA A 46 -11.26 -12.80 12.39
N ALA A 47 -12.04 -11.81 11.97
CA ALA A 47 -13.16 -12.00 11.03
C ALA A 47 -12.70 -12.37 9.59
N VAL A 48 -11.41 -12.16 9.28
CA VAL A 48 -10.82 -12.43 7.96
C VAL A 48 -9.94 -13.67 8.04
N SER A 49 -10.17 -14.62 7.14
CA SER A 49 -9.32 -15.81 7.05
C SER A 49 -7.90 -15.48 6.59
N ALA A 50 -6.92 -16.27 7.04
CA ALA A 50 -5.53 -16.14 6.60
C ALA A 50 -5.38 -16.17 5.07
N ALA A 51 -6.19 -17.00 4.38
CA ALA A 51 -6.18 -17.09 2.92
C ALA A 51 -6.67 -15.80 2.24
N ASN A 52 -7.73 -15.18 2.77
CA ASN A 52 -8.25 -13.92 2.26
C ASN A 52 -7.28 -12.76 2.54
N ALA A 53 -6.69 -12.75 3.74
CA ALA A 53 -5.67 -11.79 4.11
C ALA A 53 -4.43 -11.90 3.21
N ALA A 54 -3.93 -13.11 2.93
CA ALA A 54 -2.81 -13.32 2.02
C ALA A 54 -3.13 -12.88 0.58
N ARG A 55 -4.37 -13.10 0.11
CA ARG A 55 -4.81 -12.63 -1.21
C ARG A 55 -4.83 -11.10 -1.28
N ALA A 56 -5.38 -10.44 -0.26
CA ALA A 56 -5.39 -8.99 -0.18
C ALA A 56 -3.97 -8.41 -0.04
N GLY A 57 -3.11 -9.06 0.75
CA GLY A 57 -1.69 -8.69 0.88
C GLY A 57 -0.94 -8.75 -0.45
N ARG A 58 -1.17 -9.78 -1.27
CA ARG A 58 -0.63 -9.84 -2.64
C ARG A 58 -1.11 -8.68 -3.52
N GLY A 59 -2.41 -8.41 -3.56
CA GLY A 59 -2.94 -7.29 -4.36
C GLY A 59 -2.36 -5.92 -3.95
N LEU A 60 -2.10 -5.72 -2.66
CA LEU A 60 -1.43 -4.51 -2.16
C LEU A 60 0.04 -4.43 -2.60
N ARG A 61 0.77 -5.55 -2.64
CA ARG A 61 2.14 -5.59 -3.19
C ARG A 61 2.15 -5.31 -4.69
N ASP A 62 1.23 -5.90 -5.44
CA ASP A 62 1.11 -5.66 -6.89
C ASP A 62 0.85 -4.17 -7.18
N LEU A 63 -0.01 -3.54 -6.37
CA LEU A 63 -0.26 -2.11 -6.46
C LEU A 63 0.97 -1.27 -6.08
N ALA A 64 1.73 -1.69 -5.06
CA ALA A 64 2.98 -1.03 -4.68
C ALA A 64 4.02 -1.05 -5.82
N GLU A 65 4.13 -2.16 -6.55
CA GLU A 65 5.02 -2.27 -7.71
C GLU A 65 4.59 -1.35 -8.87
N ARG A 66 3.28 -1.16 -9.07
CA ARG A 66 2.77 -0.18 -10.04
C ARG A 66 3.12 1.28 -9.71
N TYR A 67 3.35 1.60 -8.44
CA TYR A 67 3.85 2.91 -8.01
C TYR A 67 5.39 3.02 -8.09
N ALA A 68 6.12 1.93 -8.36
CA ALA A 68 7.58 1.90 -8.44
C ALA A 68 8.13 2.22 -9.84
N GLY A 69 7.35 1.96 -10.90
CA GLY A 69 7.59 2.50 -12.24
C GLY A 69 7.23 3.97 -12.32
#